data_AF-A0AB36TD09-F1
#
_entry.id   AF-A0AB36TD09-F1
#
_cell.length_a   1.000
_cell.length_b   1.000
_cell.length_c   1.000
_cell.angle_alpha   90.00
_cell.angle_beta   90.00
_cell.angle_gamma   90.00
#
_symmetry.space_group_name_H-M   'P 1'
#
loop_
_entity.id
_entity.type
_entity.pdbx_description
1 polymer ?
#
loop_
_entity_poly.entity_id
_entity_poly.type
_entity_poly.pdbx_seq_one_letter_code
_entity_poly.pdbx_strand_id
1 'polypeptide(L)'
;MKKAKAIFSLVVALMVLAIFCFAQNTGSTATTAAAAVDSNNDDWLHCKGNKIYDMYGNEVWLTGANWFGFNCSENCFHGAWYDVKTILTSIADRGINLLRIPISTELLYSWMIGKPNPVSSVTASNNPPYHVVNPDFYDPETDDVKNSMEIFDIIMGYCKELGIKVMIDIHSPDANNSGHNYELWYGKETSTCGVVTTKMWIDTLVWLADKYKNDDTIIAFDLKNEPHGKRGYTAEVPKLLAKWDNSTDENNWKYAAETCAKAILEVNPKVLIVIEGVEQYPKTEKGYTYDTPDIWGATGDASPWYSAWWGGNLRGVKDYPIDLGPLNSQIVYSPHDYGPSVYAQPWFEKDFTMQTLLDDYWYDTWAYIHDQGIAPILIGEWGGHMDGGKNQKWMTLLRDYIVQNRIHHTFWCINPNSGDTGGLVGNDWSTWDEAKYALLKPALWQTKDGKFIGLDHKIPLGSKGISLGEYYGTPQASDPPATPTATPTKPAASSTPSFIYGDINSDGNVNSTDLGILKRIIVKNPPASANMDAADVNADGKVNSTDYTVLKRYLLRSIDKLPHTT
;
A
#
# COMPACT_ATOMS: atom_id res chain seq x y z
N MET A 1 39.58 2.42 -66.70
CA MET A 1 38.80 3.04 -67.80
C MET A 1 37.45 3.45 -67.22
N LYS A 2 36.92 4.68 -67.16
CA LYS A 2 37.24 6.09 -67.50
C LYS A 2 36.70 6.90 -66.28
N LYS A 3 37.44 7.80 -65.61
CA LYS A 3 37.49 9.28 -65.83
C LYS A 3 36.09 9.94 -65.92
N ALA A 4 35.73 11.05 -65.27
CA ALA A 4 36.47 12.06 -64.51
C ALA A 4 35.53 13.16 -63.94
N LYS A 5 35.99 13.80 -62.84
CA LYS A 5 36.00 15.25 -62.50
C LYS A 5 34.71 16.07 -62.34
N ALA A 6 34.62 16.77 -61.20
CA ALA A 6 34.80 18.23 -61.16
C ALA A 6 35.28 18.70 -59.77
N ILE A 7 36.34 19.50 -59.76
CA ILE A 7 36.96 20.24 -58.62
C ILE A 7 36.98 21.71 -59.06
N PHE A 8 36.69 22.65 -58.15
CA PHE A 8 37.16 24.05 -58.20
C PHE A 8 37.16 24.62 -56.75
N SER A 9 38.31 24.67 -56.05
CA SER A 9 39.27 25.80 -55.86
C SER A 9 38.83 26.79 -54.75
N LEU A 10 39.45 26.81 -53.54
CA LEU A 10 40.70 27.52 -53.09
C LEU A 10 40.59 29.06 -53.29
N VAL A 11 40.80 30.02 -52.37
CA VAL A 11 41.82 30.33 -51.32
C VAL A 11 41.24 31.53 -50.49
N VAL A 12 41.43 31.72 -49.17
CA VAL A 12 42.36 32.66 -48.47
C VAL A 12 41.81 32.76 -47.01
N ALA A 13 42.38 32.06 -46.02
CA ALA A 13 43.38 32.54 -45.05
C ALA A 13 42.91 33.69 -44.12
N LEU A 14 42.77 33.40 -42.82
CA LEU A 14 43.26 34.23 -41.69
C LEU A 14 43.07 33.50 -40.34
N MET A 15 44.20 33.10 -39.75
CA MET A 15 44.56 33.17 -38.31
C MET A 15 43.76 32.32 -37.28
N VAL A 16 44.34 31.52 -36.36
CA VAL A 16 45.65 31.54 -35.67
C VAL A 16 45.96 30.17 -35.02
N LEU A 17 47.24 29.80 -35.09
CA LEU A 17 48.10 28.93 -34.25
C LEU A 17 47.83 27.44 -33.99
N ALA A 18 48.98 26.78 -33.91
CA ALA A 18 49.28 25.37 -33.81
C ALA A 18 50.12 25.10 -32.54
N ILE A 19 50.06 23.83 -32.09
CA ILE A 19 51.09 23.03 -31.39
C ILE A 19 51.29 23.24 -29.88
N PHE A 20 50.83 22.23 -29.13
CA PHE A 20 51.51 21.45 -28.08
C PHE A 20 52.56 22.13 -27.18
N CYS A 21 52.34 22.12 -25.85
CA CYS A 21 52.88 21.11 -24.92
C CYS A 21 52.84 21.57 -23.44
N PHE A 22 52.48 20.62 -22.54
CA PHE A 22 52.72 20.54 -21.09
C PHE A 22 52.18 21.63 -20.14
N ALA A 23 51.22 21.26 -19.29
CA ALA A 23 51.28 21.48 -17.83
C ALA A 23 50.18 20.69 -17.08
N GLN A 24 50.63 19.78 -16.22
CA GLN A 24 50.08 19.42 -14.90
C GLN A 24 48.55 19.30 -14.75
N ASN A 25 48.05 18.06 -14.81
CA ASN A 25 46.75 17.71 -14.24
C ASN A 25 46.93 17.59 -12.72
N THR A 26 46.69 18.68 -11.99
CA THR A 26 46.56 18.64 -10.52
C THR A 26 45.30 17.86 -10.19
N GLY A 27 45.47 16.74 -9.48
CA GLY A 27 44.36 15.94 -8.98
C GLY A 27 43.46 16.76 -8.06
N SER A 28 42.25 17.02 -8.53
CA SER A 28 41.10 17.16 -7.64
C SER A 28 40.51 15.77 -7.48
N THR A 29 40.84 15.11 -6.38
CA THR A 29 39.99 14.05 -5.84
C THR A 29 38.65 14.70 -5.51
N ALA A 30 37.72 14.65 -6.46
CA ALA A 30 36.31 14.78 -6.13
C ALA A 30 36.00 13.62 -5.19
N THR A 31 36.02 13.89 -3.89
CA THR A 31 35.30 13.08 -2.91
C THR A 31 33.86 13.08 -3.39
N THR A 32 33.46 11.98 -4.04
CA THR A 32 32.07 11.59 -4.15
C THR A 32 31.57 11.53 -2.72
N ALA A 33 30.86 12.58 -2.28
CA ALA A 33 29.99 12.45 -1.13
C ALA A 33 29.07 11.27 -1.49
N ALA A 34 29.27 10.14 -0.82
CA ALA A 34 28.30 9.07 -0.85
C ALA A 34 27.00 9.73 -0.40
N ALA A 35 26.04 9.84 -1.32
CA ALA A 35 24.68 10.21 -0.94
C ALA A 35 24.29 9.26 0.18
N ALA A 36 23.75 9.79 1.28
CA ALA A 36 23.11 8.96 2.28
C ALA A 36 22.14 8.04 1.54
N VAL A 37 22.25 6.72 1.75
CA VAL A 37 21.34 5.76 1.13
C VAL A 37 19.95 6.16 1.57
N ASP A 38 19.12 6.56 0.60
CA ASP A 38 17.70 6.78 0.82
C ASP A 38 17.10 5.46 1.30
N SER A 39 16.88 5.34 2.60
CA SER A 39 16.39 4.13 3.27
C SER A 39 14.89 3.92 3.08
N ASN A 40 14.30 4.53 2.06
CA ASN A 40 12.86 4.51 1.75
C ASN A 40 12.56 3.75 0.45
N ASN A 41 13.53 3.01 -0.06
CA ASN A 41 13.49 2.44 -1.40
C ASN A 41 14.24 1.11 -1.53
N ASP A 42 14.49 0.39 -0.44
CA ASP A 42 15.11 -0.94 -0.43
C ASP A 42 14.13 -2.09 -0.22
N ASP A 43 12.88 -1.82 0.18
CA ASP A 43 11.90 -2.88 0.48
C ASP A 43 11.08 -3.37 -0.73
N TRP A 44 11.50 -3.00 -1.94
CA TRP A 44 10.80 -3.40 -3.16
C TRP A 44 10.88 -4.89 -3.42
N LEU A 45 9.80 -5.44 -3.96
CA LEU A 45 9.60 -6.87 -4.14
C LEU A 45 9.48 -7.25 -5.62
N HIS A 46 9.82 -8.50 -5.92
CA HIS A 46 9.62 -9.11 -7.23
C HIS A 46 9.32 -10.60 -7.11
N CYS A 47 8.65 -11.14 -8.11
CA CYS A 47 8.18 -12.51 -8.20
C CYS A 47 9.14 -13.35 -9.04
N LYS A 48 9.32 -14.61 -8.64
CA LYS A 48 10.03 -15.63 -9.41
C LYS A 48 9.38 -16.98 -9.19
N GLY A 49 8.81 -17.55 -10.24
CA GLY A 49 7.94 -18.72 -10.13
C GLY A 49 6.74 -18.40 -9.25
N ASN A 50 6.45 -19.25 -8.27
CA ASN A 50 5.35 -19.05 -7.32
C ASN A 50 5.73 -18.33 -6.01
N LYS A 51 6.90 -17.69 -5.97
CA LYS A 51 7.43 -17.01 -4.76
C LYS A 51 7.71 -15.54 -5.02
N ILE A 52 7.72 -14.76 -3.94
CA ILE A 52 8.06 -13.34 -3.91
C ILE A 52 9.38 -13.16 -3.15
N TYR A 53 10.24 -12.28 -3.65
CA TYR A 53 11.58 -12.01 -3.15
C TYR A 53 11.80 -10.50 -2.96
N ASP A 54 12.60 -10.15 -1.97
CA ASP A 54 13.15 -8.80 -1.83
C ASP A 54 14.26 -8.52 -2.84
N MET A 55 14.78 -7.29 -2.89
CA MET A 55 15.86 -6.92 -3.79
C MET A 55 17.21 -7.64 -3.53
N TYR A 56 17.38 -8.29 -2.37
CA TYR A 56 18.57 -9.06 -2.00
C TYR A 56 18.42 -10.56 -2.34
N GLY A 57 17.28 -10.98 -2.88
CA GLY A 57 17.00 -12.36 -3.25
C GLY A 57 16.53 -13.24 -2.09
N ASN A 58 16.09 -12.64 -0.97
CA ASN A 58 15.47 -13.38 0.12
C ASN A 58 13.98 -13.55 -0.13
N GLU A 59 13.47 -14.76 0.11
CA GLU A 59 12.03 -15.03 0.00
C GLU A 59 11.26 -14.24 1.07
N VAL A 60 10.14 -13.64 0.70
CA VAL A 60 9.26 -12.96 1.65
C VAL A 60 7.93 -13.68 1.80
N TRP A 61 7.23 -13.46 2.90
CA TRP A 61 5.87 -13.96 3.11
C TRP A 61 4.95 -12.85 3.61
N LEU A 62 4.16 -12.32 2.67
CA LEU A 62 3.11 -11.34 2.91
C LEU A 62 1.96 -12.02 3.68
N THR A 63 1.80 -11.68 4.95
CA THR A 63 0.79 -12.22 5.87
C THR A 63 0.06 -11.06 6.54
N GLY A 64 -1.12 -10.74 6.00
CA GLY A 64 -1.78 -9.47 6.22
C GLY A 64 -3.22 -9.55 6.72
N ALA A 65 -3.85 -8.39 6.79
CA ALA A 65 -5.29 -8.23 7.04
C ALA A 65 -5.84 -7.00 6.30
N ASN A 66 -7.15 -6.97 6.11
CA ASN A 66 -7.85 -5.87 5.44
C ASN A 66 -8.35 -4.87 6.48
N TRP A 67 -8.16 -3.57 6.24
CA TRP A 67 -8.84 -2.52 7.00
C TRP A 67 -9.59 -1.60 6.04
N PHE A 68 -10.91 -1.72 5.99
CA PHE A 68 -11.75 -0.97 5.05
C PHE A 68 -12.25 0.37 5.63
N GLY A 69 -12.69 1.25 4.73
CA GLY A 69 -13.32 2.53 5.06
C GLY A 69 -13.04 3.64 4.03
N PHE A 70 -11.86 3.65 3.42
CA PHE A 70 -11.55 4.61 2.34
C PHE A 70 -12.35 4.34 1.06
N ASN A 71 -12.89 3.14 0.89
CA ASN A 71 -13.87 2.81 -0.15
C ASN A 71 -15.31 3.18 0.22
N CYS A 72 -15.57 3.49 1.49
CA CYS A 72 -16.89 3.81 2.02
C CYS A 72 -17.17 5.31 1.95
N SER A 73 -18.41 5.71 2.24
CA SER A 73 -18.88 7.11 2.15
C SER A 73 -18.17 8.04 3.14
N GLU A 74 -17.52 7.49 4.16
CA GLU A 74 -16.75 8.18 5.17
C GLU A 74 -15.41 8.72 4.65
N ASN A 75 -14.91 8.17 3.52
CA ASN A 75 -13.64 8.54 2.88
C ASN A 75 -12.40 8.46 3.81
N CYS A 76 -12.47 7.61 4.84
CA CYS A 76 -11.42 7.35 5.82
C CYS A 76 -11.69 5.98 6.45
N PHE A 77 -10.71 5.39 7.14
CA PHE A 77 -10.92 4.14 7.88
C PHE A 77 -12.16 4.21 8.77
N HIS A 78 -13.02 3.19 8.68
CA HIS A 78 -13.93 2.93 9.78
C HIS A 78 -13.10 2.68 11.03
N GLY A 79 -13.56 3.18 12.17
CA GLY A 79 -12.80 3.15 13.42
C GLY A 79 -11.94 4.39 13.66
N ALA A 80 -11.85 5.35 12.72
CA ALA A 80 -11.13 6.61 12.94
C ALA A 80 -11.81 7.58 13.93
N TRP A 81 -12.93 7.17 14.54
CA TRP A 81 -13.47 7.75 15.77
C TRP A 81 -12.79 7.20 17.05
N TYR A 82 -11.86 6.26 16.89
CA TYR A 82 -10.86 5.83 17.86
C TYR A 82 -9.45 6.17 17.35
N ASP A 83 -8.44 6.02 18.20
CA ASP A 83 -7.04 6.30 17.87
C ASP A 83 -6.50 5.30 16.83
N VAL A 84 -6.32 5.77 15.60
CA VAL A 84 -5.85 4.97 14.46
C VAL A 84 -4.42 4.48 14.67
N LYS A 85 -3.54 5.29 15.27
CA LYS A 85 -2.14 4.91 15.51
C LYS A 85 -2.05 3.79 16.53
N THR A 86 -2.87 3.84 17.58
CA THR A 86 -2.97 2.77 18.58
C THR A 86 -3.47 1.47 17.95
N ILE A 87 -4.49 1.54 17.08
CA ILE A 87 -4.99 0.35 16.37
C ILE A 87 -3.89 -0.23 15.46
N LEU A 88 -3.22 0.58 14.63
CA LEU A 88 -2.10 0.16 13.79
C LEU A 88 -0.96 -0.46 14.61
N THR A 89 -0.63 0.12 15.77
CA THR A 89 0.37 -0.42 16.68
C THR A 89 -0.02 -1.83 17.13
N SER A 90 -1.30 -2.03 17.48
CA SER A 90 -1.81 -3.34 17.88
C SER A 90 -1.80 -4.39 16.75
N ILE A 91 -2.00 -3.95 15.51
CA ILE A 91 -1.92 -4.75 14.28
C ILE A 91 -0.47 -5.23 14.08
N ALA A 92 0.50 -4.32 14.13
CA ALA A 92 1.92 -4.64 14.00
C ALA A 92 2.40 -5.57 15.13
N ASP A 93 2.04 -5.27 16.38
CA ASP A 93 2.39 -6.09 17.55
C ASP A 93 1.80 -7.50 17.51
N ARG A 94 0.80 -7.73 16.65
CA ARG A 94 0.19 -9.03 16.38
C ARG A 94 0.68 -9.70 15.10
N GLY A 95 1.70 -9.15 14.46
CA GLY A 95 2.42 -9.84 13.38
C GLY A 95 1.81 -9.71 11.99
N ILE A 96 0.87 -8.79 11.81
CA ILE A 96 0.29 -8.49 10.50
C ILE A 96 1.26 -7.53 9.79
N ASN A 97 1.98 -8.04 8.80
CA ASN A 97 3.05 -7.28 8.11
C ASN A 97 2.59 -6.56 6.84
N LEU A 98 1.39 -6.88 6.35
CA LEU A 98 0.74 -6.27 5.19
C LEU A 98 -0.66 -5.79 5.58
N LEU A 99 -0.98 -4.54 5.24
CA LEU A 99 -2.33 -3.99 5.34
C LEU A 99 -2.91 -3.78 3.94
N ARG A 100 -3.98 -4.53 3.59
CA ARG A 100 -4.78 -4.25 2.39
C ARG A 100 -5.76 -3.13 2.71
N ILE A 101 -5.69 -2.03 1.99
CA ILE A 101 -6.54 -0.85 2.18
C ILE A 101 -7.48 -0.71 0.98
N PRO A 102 -8.76 -1.09 1.14
CA PRO A 102 -9.85 -0.74 0.23
C PRO A 102 -10.03 0.77 0.05
N ILE A 103 -9.94 1.26 -1.19
CA ILE A 103 -10.15 2.66 -1.60
C ILE A 103 -11.06 2.70 -2.85
N SER A 104 -11.91 3.72 -3.00
CA SER A 104 -12.71 3.89 -4.21
C SER A 104 -11.99 4.70 -5.31
N THR A 105 -12.32 4.43 -6.57
CA THR A 105 -11.83 5.23 -7.71
C THR A 105 -12.26 6.68 -7.57
N GLU A 106 -13.50 6.93 -7.13
CA GLU A 106 -14.01 8.26 -6.86
C GLU A 106 -13.15 9.03 -5.86
N LEU A 107 -12.76 8.40 -4.75
CA LEU A 107 -11.94 9.06 -3.75
C LEU A 107 -10.56 9.40 -4.31
N LEU A 108 -9.89 8.47 -5.00
CA LEU A 108 -8.61 8.75 -5.65
C LEU A 108 -8.71 9.84 -6.72
N TYR A 109 -9.82 9.88 -7.48
CA TYR A 109 -10.06 10.95 -8.45
C TYR A 109 -10.17 12.30 -7.76
N SER A 110 -10.88 12.39 -6.63
CA SER A 110 -11.00 13.61 -5.83
C SER A 110 -9.62 14.13 -5.37
N TRP A 111 -8.72 13.22 -5.00
CA TRP A 111 -7.34 13.55 -4.62
C TRP A 111 -6.52 14.03 -5.81
N MET A 112 -6.58 13.29 -6.92
CA MET A 112 -5.86 13.59 -8.15
C MET A 112 -6.17 14.98 -8.70
N ILE A 113 -7.42 15.44 -8.60
CA ILE A 113 -7.83 16.78 -9.05
C ILE A 113 -7.62 17.88 -8.00
N GLY A 114 -7.04 17.55 -6.84
CA GLY A 114 -6.79 18.50 -5.74
C GLY A 114 -8.05 18.99 -5.03
N LYS A 115 -9.13 18.20 -5.07
CA LYS A 115 -10.39 18.49 -4.35
C LYS A 115 -10.86 17.25 -3.58
N PRO A 116 -10.14 16.84 -2.53
CA PRO A 116 -10.45 15.63 -1.79
C PRO A 116 -11.89 15.64 -1.26
N ASN A 117 -12.56 14.50 -1.37
CA ASN A 117 -13.90 14.33 -0.83
C ASN A 117 -13.88 14.49 0.71
N PRO A 118 -14.97 15.04 1.29
CA PRO A 118 -15.04 15.31 2.72
C PRO A 118 -14.97 14.01 3.50
N VAL A 119 -14.33 14.10 4.67
CA VAL A 119 -14.21 12.99 5.62
C VAL A 119 -15.32 13.09 6.66
N SER A 120 -15.82 11.95 7.11
CA SER A 120 -16.73 11.87 8.25
C SER A 120 -16.36 10.71 9.18
N SER A 121 -17.01 10.64 10.34
CA SER A 121 -16.72 9.62 11.37
C SER A 121 -15.26 9.62 11.86
N VAL A 122 -14.67 10.80 11.96
CA VAL A 122 -13.32 11.02 12.50
C VAL A 122 -13.39 11.96 13.69
N THR A 123 -12.59 11.69 14.73
CA THR A 123 -12.51 12.56 15.91
C THR A 123 -11.10 13.11 16.07
N ALA A 124 -10.89 14.33 15.55
CA ALA A 124 -9.59 14.99 15.51
C ALA A 124 -9.59 16.40 16.15
N SER A 125 -10.70 17.14 16.07
CA SER A 125 -10.87 18.43 16.72
C SER A 125 -11.61 18.29 18.06
N ASN A 126 -11.37 19.23 18.99
CA ASN A 126 -12.02 19.22 20.30
C ASN A 126 -13.47 19.72 20.16
N ASN A 127 -14.40 18.79 19.95
CA ASN A 127 -15.83 19.08 19.81
C ASN A 127 -16.63 18.35 20.91
N PRO A 128 -16.82 18.98 22.08
CA PRO A 128 -17.55 18.36 23.19
C PRO A 128 -18.94 17.85 22.75
N PRO A 129 -19.35 16.63 23.14
CA PRO A 129 -18.78 15.79 24.21
C PRO A 129 -17.64 14.85 23.78
N TYR A 130 -17.15 14.92 22.54
CA TYR A 130 -16.13 14.00 22.03
C TYR A 130 -14.71 14.47 22.40
N HIS A 131 -13.86 13.53 22.82
CA HIS A 131 -12.45 13.78 23.11
C HIS A 131 -11.61 13.62 21.85
N VAL A 132 -10.58 14.46 21.67
CA VAL A 132 -9.61 14.29 20.57
C VAL A 132 -8.90 12.95 20.72
N VAL A 133 -9.05 12.07 19.73
CA VAL A 133 -8.39 10.75 19.68
C VAL A 133 -7.34 10.66 18.58
N ASN A 134 -7.51 11.40 17.47
CA ASN A 134 -6.54 11.48 16.38
C ASN A 134 -6.01 12.92 16.25
N PRO A 135 -5.12 13.37 17.15
CA PRO A 135 -4.64 14.75 17.16
C PRO A 135 -3.88 15.15 15.88
N ASP A 136 -3.23 14.20 15.21
CA ASP A 136 -2.50 14.48 13.96
C ASP A 136 -3.44 14.72 12.77
N PHE A 137 -4.71 14.28 12.86
CA PHE A 137 -5.73 14.52 11.83
C PHE A 137 -6.38 15.90 11.97
N TYR A 138 -5.99 16.71 12.95
CA TYR A 138 -6.49 18.07 13.12
C TYR A 138 -5.70 19.05 12.25
N ASP A 139 -6.42 19.93 11.57
CA ASP A 139 -5.84 21.03 10.83
C ASP A 139 -5.98 22.35 11.65
N PRO A 140 -4.87 22.85 12.22
CA PRO A 140 -4.89 24.10 12.98
C PRO A 140 -5.10 25.35 12.11
N GLU A 141 -4.97 25.25 10.79
CA GLU A 141 -5.20 26.38 9.88
C GLU A 141 -6.68 26.61 9.61
N THR A 142 -7.45 25.51 9.54
CA THR A 142 -8.91 25.55 9.29
C THR A 142 -9.74 25.34 10.56
N ASP A 143 -9.13 24.97 11.67
CA ASP A 143 -9.80 24.57 12.92
C ASP A 143 -10.77 23.39 12.72
N ASP A 144 -10.42 22.48 11.81
CA ASP A 144 -11.25 21.34 11.41
C ASP A 144 -10.42 20.07 11.18
N VAL A 145 -11.06 18.98 10.78
CA VAL A 145 -10.42 17.73 10.39
C VAL A 145 -9.71 17.90 9.05
N LYS A 146 -8.50 17.35 8.94
CA LYS A 146 -7.73 17.25 7.70
C LYS A 146 -8.51 16.52 6.62
N ASN A 147 -8.23 16.83 5.36
CA ASN A 147 -8.90 16.15 4.26
C ASN A 147 -8.45 14.68 4.12
N SER A 148 -9.20 13.88 3.36
CA SER A 148 -8.97 12.44 3.21
C SER A 148 -7.58 12.07 2.69
N MET A 149 -6.99 12.88 1.79
CA MET A 149 -5.65 12.63 1.27
C MET A 149 -4.57 12.91 2.34
N GLU A 150 -4.70 14.01 3.08
CA GLU A 150 -3.76 14.33 4.17
C GLU A 150 -3.82 13.27 5.29
N ILE A 151 -5.02 12.81 5.65
CA ILE A 151 -5.19 11.74 6.62
C ILE A 151 -4.53 10.44 6.12
N PHE A 152 -4.74 10.10 4.85
CA PHE A 152 -4.10 8.94 4.23
C PHE A 152 -2.56 9.06 4.25
N ASP A 153 -2.00 10.23 3.90
CA ASP A 153 -0.56 10.52 3.98
C ASP A 153 -0.01 10.31 5.42
N ILE A 154 -0.74 10.75 6.45
CA ILE A 154 -0.35 10.53 7.87
C ILE A 154 -0.37 9.03 8.22
N ILE A 155 -1.40 8.30 7.77
CA ILE A 155 -1.53 6.86 8.01
C ILE A 155 -0.39 6.08 7.35
N MET A 156 0.07 6.47 6.15
CA MET A 156 1.26 5.89 5.54
C MET A 156 2.50 6.12 6.42
N GLY A 157 2.65 7.33 6.97
CA GLY A 157 3.69 7.62 7.96
C GLY A 157 3.64 6.70 9.19
N TYR A 158 2.45 6.45 9.75
CA TYR A 158 2.30 5.50 10.85
C TYR A 158 2.65 4.06 10.46
N CYS A 159 2.23 3.60 9.27
CA CYS A 159 2.56 2.26 8.79
C CYS A 159 4.08 2.08 8.67
N LYS A 160 4.76 3.10 8.12
CA LYS A 160 6.21 3.15 8.01
C LYS A 160 6.92 3.09 9.36
N GLU A 161 6.49 3.90 10.33
CA GLU A 161 7.03 3.88 11.70
C GLU A 161 6.89 2.50 12.37
N LEU A 162 5.88 1.73 11.98
CA LEU A 162 5.53 0.44 12.57
C LEU A 162 6.03 -0.76 11.75
N GLY A 163 6.73 -0.56 10.64
CA GLY A 163 7.21 -1.62 9.75
C GLY A 163 6.08 -2.37 9.01
N ILE A 164 4.89 -1.76 8.89
CA ILE A 164 3.75 -2.29 8.14
C ILE A 164 3.89 -1.85 6.67
N LYS A 165 3.83 -2.79 5.74
CA LYS A 165 3.69 -2.48 4.32
C LYS A 165 2.22 -2.46 3.90
N VAL A 166 1.92 -1.76 2.82
CA VAL A 166 0.56 -1.46 2.38
C VAL A 166 0.34 -1.96 0.96
N MET A 167 -0.85 -2.55 0.75
CA MET A 167 -1.41 -2.84 -0.56
C MET A 167 -2.66 -1.99 -0.76
N ILE A 168 -2.69 -1.20 -1.84
CA ILE A 168 -3.88 -0.42 -2.20
C ILE A 168 -4.80 -1.29 -3.01
N ASP A 169 -6.06 -1.36 -2.61
CA ASP A 169 -7.12 -2.09 -3.30
C ASP A 169 -8.15 -1.11 -3.85
N ILE A 170 -8.37 -1.13 -5.17
CA ILE A 170 -9.50 -0.40 -5.75
C ILE A 170 -10.78 -1.19 -5.53
N HIS A 171 -11.43 -0.92 -4.40
CA HIS A 171 -12.53 -1.73 -3.93
C HIS A 171 -13.86 -1.48 -4.67
N SER A 172 -14.01 -0.28 -5.22
CA SER A 172 -15.23 0.13 -5.93
C SER A 172 -15.00 1.38 -6.79
N PRO A 173 -15.81 1.60 -7.84
CA PRO A 173 -15.80 2.86 -8.57
C PRO A 173 -16.31 4.05 -7.72
N ASP A 174 -17.26 3.81 -6.81
CA ASP A 174 -17.99 4.81 -6.01
C ASP A 174 -17.68 4.66 -4.51
N ALA A 175 -17.57 5.79 -3.79
CA ALA A 175 -17.31 5.82 -2.35
C ALA A 175 -18.59 5.45 -1.57
N ASN A 176 -18.81 4.14 -1.38
CA ASN A 176 -20.08 3.59 -0.93
C ASN A 176 -19.88 2.36 -0.05
N ASN A 177 -20.60 2.29 1.07
CA ASN A 177 -20.47 1.20 2.04
C ASN A 177 -20.93 -0.16 1.46
N SER A 178 -21.71 -0.13 0.36
CA SER A 178 -22.09 -1.31 -0.42
C SER A 178 -21.37 -1.38 -1.78
N GLY A 179 -20.26 -0.66 -1.95
CA GLY A 179 -19.54 -0.52 -3.22
C GLY A 179 -18.96 -1.82 -3.77
N HIS A 180 -18.73 -2.83 -2.93
CA HIS A 180 -18.30 -4.17 -3.34
C HIS A 180 -19.27 -4.85 -4.31
N ASN A 181 -20.55 -4.44 -4.35
CA ASN A 181 -21.56 -4.98 -5.28
C ASN A 181 -21.41 -4.45 -6.73
N TYR A 182 -20.44 -3.59 -7.02
CA TYR A 182 -20.22 -3.10 -8.38
C TYR A 182 -19.34 -4.08 -9.16
N GLU A 183 -19.95 -4.70 -10.18
CA GLU A 183 -19.37 -5.79 -10.97
C GLU A 183 -18.06 -5.39 -11.67
N LEU A 184 -18.01 -4.14 -12.14
CA LEU A 184 -16.98 -3.60 -13.03
C LEU A 184 -16.32 -2.35 -12.42
N TRP A 185 -15.13 -2.02 -12.91
CA TRP A 185 -14.33 -0.85 -12.50
C TRP A 185 -14.80 0.48 -13.11
N TYR A 186 -15.89 0.47 -13.89
CA TYR A 186 -16.40 1.61 -14.64
C TYR A 186 -17.93 1.61 -14.70
N GLY A 187 -18.50 2.68 -15.27
CA GLY A 187 -19.92 2.81 -15.59
C GLY A 187 -20.79 3.37 -14.46
N LYS A 188 -20.26 3.46 -13.24
CA LYS A 188 -20.96 4.05 -12.10
C LYS A 188 -20.94 5.57 -12.16
N GLU A 189 -22.12 6.20 -12.11
CA GLU A 189 -22.25 7.65 -11.95
C GLU A 189 -22.10 8.04 -10.46
N THR A 190 -21.27 9.03 -10.19
CA THR A 190 -21.00 9.57 -8.86
C THR A 190 -21.06 11.10 -8.87
N SER A 191 -21.18 11.68 -7.68
CA SER A 191 -21.22 13.15 -7.52
C SER A 191 -19.91 13.84 -7.85
N THR A 192 -18.77 13.14 -7.70
CA THR A 192 -17.44 13.71 -7.92
C THR A 192 -16.92 13.48 -9.34
N CYS A 193 -17.16 12.28 -9.88
CA CYS A 193 -16.59 11.83 -11.15
C CYS A 193 -17.50 12.09 -12.35
N GLY A 194 -18.81 12.32 -12.14
CA GLY A 194 -19.79 11.97 -13.16
C GLY A 194 -19.74 10.45 -13.36
N VAL A 195 -19.71 9.97 -14.60
CA VAL A 195 -19.53 8.54 -14.86
C VAL A 195 -18.06 8.15 -14.71
N VAL A 196 -17.76 7.23 -13.80
CA VAL A 196 -16.44 6.60 -13.68
C VAL A 196 -16.16 5.81 -14.95
N THR A 197 -15.02 6.08 -15.59
CA THR A 197 -14.60 5.42 -16.84
C THR A 197 -13.39 4.54 -16.60
N THR A 198 -13.16 3.55 -17.47
CA THR A 198 -11.93 2.74 -17.46
C THR A 198 -10.67 3.60 -17.46
N LYS A 199 -10.66 4.69 -18.24
CA LYS A 199 -9.54 5.64 -18.27
C LYS A 199 -9.33 6.30 -16.91
N MET A 200 -10.40 6.77 -16.27
CA MET A 200 -10.32 7.42 -14.95
C MET A 200 -9.76 6.47 -13.90
N TRP A 201 -10.23 5.22 -13.87
CA TRP A 201 -9.71 4.18 -12.99
C TRP A 201 -8.20 3.95 -13.18
N ILE A 202 -7.73 3.87 -14.43
CA ILE A 202 -6.30 3.73 -14.73
C ILE A 202 -5.53 5.00 -14.31
N ASP A 203 -6.01 6.18 -14.68
CA ASP A 203 -5.33 7.45 -14.41
C ASP A 203 -5.14 7.68 -12.90
N THR A 204 -6.13 7.35 -12.07
CA THR A 204 -6.05 7.54 -10.62
C THR A 204 -5.05 6.58 -9.96
N LEU A 205 -5.00 5.32 -10.42
CA LEU A 205 -4.01 4.34 -10.00
C LEU A 205 -2.59 4.76 -10.40
N VAL A 206 -2.39 5.19 -11.64
CA VAL A 206 -1.11 5.70 -12.14
C VAL A 206 -0.66 6.92 -11.35
N TRP A 207 -1.58 7.85 -11.08
CA TRP A 207 -1.30 9.03 -10.28
C TRP A 207 -0.85 8.67 -8.85
N LEU A 208 -1.54 7.72 -8.21
CA LEU A 208 -1.19 7.27 -6.87
C LEU A 208 0.17 6.56 -6.85
N ALA A 209 0.42 5.69 -7.83
CA ALA A 209 1.71 5.00 -7.98
C ALA A 209 2.87 5.98 -8.21
N ASP A 210 2.67 7.05 -8.99
CA ASP A 210 3.67 8.10 -9.20
C ASP A 210 3.91 8.94 -7.94
N LYS A 211 2.84 9.31 -7.21
CA LYS A 211 2.92 10.07 -5.95
C LYS A 211 3.78 9.35 -4.90
N TYR A 212 3.65 8.03 -4.77
CA TYR A 212 4.35 7.21 -3.77
C TYR A 212 5.55 6.43 -4.32
N LYS A 213 6.02 6.67 -5.55
CA LYS A 213 7.08 5.84 -6.18
C LYS A 213 8.43 5.81 -5.46
N ASN A 214 8.67 6.74 -4.54
CA ASN A 214 9.87 6.81 -3.73
C ASN A 214 9.61 6.47 -2.24
N ASP A 215 8.44 5.92 -1.94
CA ASP A 215 8.07 5.46 -0.60
C ASP A 215 7.61 4.00 -0.69
N ASP A 216 8.51 3.09 -0.35
CA ASP A 216 8.27 1.65 -0.32
C ASP A 216 7.35 1.19 0.83
N THR A 217 6.62 2.10 1.48
CA THR A 217 5.50 1.74 2.35
C THR A 217 4.37 1.09 1.53
N ILE A 218 4.07 1.61 0.34
CA ILE A 218 3.11 1.01 -0.59
C ILE A 218 3.87 0.14 -1.58
N ILE A 219 3.70 -1.18 -1.46
CA ILE A 219 4.46 -2.17 -2.25
C ILE A 219 3.63 -2.86 -3.33
N ALA A 220 2.30 -2.69 -3.30
CA ALA A 220 1.39 -3.42 -4.17
C ALA A 220 0.11 -2.64 -4.51
N PHE A 221 -0.41 -2.86 -5.72
CA PHE A 221 -1.70 -2.38 -6.18
C PHE A 221 -2.58 -3.56 -6.60
N ASP A 222 -3.65 -3.77 -5.85
CA ASP A 222 -4.78 -4.64 -6.19
C ASP A 222 -5.76 -3.85 -7.06
N LEU A 223 -5.82 -4.26 -8.32
CA LEU A 223 -6.29 -3.41 -9.41
C LEU A 223 -7.81 -3.15 -9.35
N LYS A 224 -8.58 -4.13 -8.89
CA LYS A 224 -10.04 -4.02 -8.67
C LYS A 224 -10.49 -5.17 -7.79
N ASN A 225 -11.15 -4.86 -6.68
CA ASN A 225 -11.83 -5.83 -5.86
C ASN A 225 -12.92 -6.55 -6.63
N GLU A 226 -12.85 -7.87 -6.61
CA GLU A 226 -13.90 -8.80 -7.02
C GLU A 226 -14.57 -8.44 -8.35
N PRO A 227 -13.88 -8.49 -9.50
CA PRO A 227 -14.58 -8.49 -10.80
C PRO A 227 -15.62 -9.63 -10.82
N HIS A 228 -16.88 -9.31 -11.13
CA HIS A 228 -17.96 -10.29 -11.05
C HIS A 228 -19.10 -10.02 -12.04
N GLY A 229 -20.22 -10.73 -11.88
CA GLY A 229 -21.37 -10.72 -12.77
C GLY A 229 -21.62 -12.10 -13.36
N LYS A 230 -22.90 -12.43 -13.55
CA LYS A 230 -23.32 -13.72 -14.13
C LYS A 230 -23.86 -13.55 -15.54
N ARG A 231 -23.74 -14.60 -16.34
CA ARG A 231 -24.25 -14.58 -17.72
C ARG A 231 -25.78 -14.51 -17.78
N GLY A 232 -26.49 -15.20 -16.90
CA GLY A 232 -27.95 -15.24 -16.91
C GLY A 232 -28.55 -16.01 -18.09
N TYR A 233 -29.88 -16.12 -18.10
CA TYR A 233 -30.64 -17.02 -18.99
C TYR A 233 -31.07 -16.40 -20.32
N THR A 234 -30.81 -15.11 -20.53
CA THR A 234 -31.28 -14.37 -21.71
C THR A 234 -30.36 -14.53 -22.92
N ALA A 235 -30.92 -14.38 -24.12
CA ALA A 235 -30.12 -14.36 -25.35
C ALA A 235 -29.11 -13.20 -25.37
N GLU A 236 -29.51 -12.01 -24.89
CA GLU A 236 -28.62 -10.86 -24.72
C GLU A 236 -27.61 -11.11 -23.59
N VAL A 237 -26.34 -10.81 -23.85
CA VAL A 237 -25.25 -10.85 -22.87
C VAL A 237 -25.37 -9.64 -21.94
N PRO A 238 -25.41 -9.84 -20.60
CA PRO A 238 -25.46 -8.73 -19.66
C PRO A 238 -24.29 -7.77 -19.82
N LYS A 239 -24.55 -6.46 -19.68
CA LYS A 239 -23.52 -5.43 -19.72
C LYS A 239 -22.62 -5.43 -18.48
N LEU A 240 -23.16 -5.86 -17.34
CA LEU A 240 -22.48 -5.97 -16.05
C LEU A 240 -22.01 -7.41 -15.85
N LEU A 241 -20.94 -7.77 -16.55
CA LEU A 241 -20.34 -9.10 -16.53
C LEU A 241 -18.85 -8.95 -16.75
N ALA A 242 -18.05 -9.14 -15.70
CA ALA A 242 -16.60 -9.26 -15.86
C ALA A 242 -16.27 -10.59 -16.56
N LYS A 243 -15.46 -10.54 -17.61
CA LYS A 243 -15.05 -11.73 -18.34
C LYS A 243 -13.53 -11.87 -18.45
N TRP A 244 -13.08 -13.08 -18.74
CA TRP A 244 -11.67 -13.40 -18.95
C TRP A 244 -11.49 -14.20 -20.23
N ASP A 245 -11.07 -13.55 -21.32
CA ASP A 245 -10.75 -14.17 -22.60
C ASP A 245 -9.67 -13.36 -23.34
N ASN A 246 -9.43 -13.63 -24.62
CA ASN A 246 -8.45 -12.92 -25.44
C ASN A 246 -9.00 -11.69 -26.21
N SER A 247 -10.24 -11.28 -25.94
CA SER A 247 -10.82 -10.08 -26.56
C SER A 247 -10.31 -8.80 -25.91
N THR A 248 -10.64 -7.66 -26.51
CA THR A 248 -10.32 -6.32 -25.98
C THR A 248 -11.58 -5.57 -25.55
N ASP A 249 -12.62 -6.32 -25.16
CA ASP A 249 -13.90 -5.73 -24.77
C ASP A 249 -13.71 -4.93 -23.47
N GLU A 250 -14.50 -3.88 -23.27
CA GLU A 250 -14.34 -3.02 -22.10
C GLU A 250 -14.59 -3.77 -20.79
N ASN A 251 -15.40 -4.83 -20.76
CA ASN A 251 -15.64 -5.66 -19.59
C ASN A 251 -14.70 -6.88 -19.47
N ASN A 252 -13.70 -7.01 -20.35
CA ASN A 252 -12.70 -8.05 -20.24
C ASN A 252 -11.67 -7.65 -19.16
N TRP A 253 -11.72 -8.34 -18.03
CA TRP A 253 -10.87 -8.08 -16.89
C TRP A 253 -9.38 -8.33 -17.18
N LYS A 254 -9.04 -9.40 -17.91
CA LYS A 254 -7.66 -9.66 -18.31
C LYS A 254 -7.06 -8.49 -19.10
N TYR A 255 -7.78 -8.03 -20.12
CA TYR A 255 -7.34 -6.93 -20.98
C TYR A 255 -7.20 -5.61 -20.20
N ALA A 256 -8.18 -5.31 -19.35
CA ALA A 256 -8.15 -4.10 -18.52
C ALA A 256 -7.03 -4.14 -17.48
N ALA A 257 -6.82 -5.29 -16.82
CA ALA A 257 -5.73 -5.50 -15.86
C ALA A 257 -4.36 -5.34 -16.54
N GLU A 258 -4.13 -5.93 -17.72
CA GLU A 258 -2.89 -5.76 -18.48
C GLU A 258 -2.65 -4.29 -18.86
N THR A 259 -3.70 -3.59 -19.28
CA THR A 259 -3.62 -2.18 -19.69
C THR A 259 -3.28 -1.30 -18.49
N CYS A 260 -3.98 -1.48 -17.36
CA CYS A 260 -3.74 -0.75 -16.13
C CYS A 260 -2.35 -1.03 -15.55
N ALA A 261 -1.98 -2.31 -15.45
CA ALA A 261 -0.68 -2.76 -14.94
C ALA A 261 0.49 -2.14 -15.71
N LYS A 262 0.43 -2.16 -17.06
CA LYS A 262 1.48 -1.55 -17.91
C LYS A 262 1.61 -0.05 -17.64
N ALA A 263 0.50 0.66 -17.45
CA ALA A 263 0.51 2.08 -17.15
C ALA A 263 1.09 2.39 -15.75
N ILE A 264 0.73 1.60 -14.73
CA ILE A 264 1.29 1.74 -13.38
C ILE A 264 2.80 1.48 -13.40
N LEU A 265 3.23 0.37 -14.04
CA LEU A 265 4.63 -0.03 -14.05
C LEU A 265 5.52 0.87 -14.92
N GLU A 266 4.94 1.69 -15.81
CA GLU A 266 5.68 2.74 -16.53
C GLU A 266 6.16 3.85 -15.58
N VAL A 267 5.37 4.21 -14.57
CA VAL A 267 5.73 5.26 -13.59
C VAL A 267 6.41 4.69 -12.34
N ASN A 268 6.10 3.45 -11.95
CA ASN A 268 6.73 2.76 -10.85
C ASN A 268 6.94 1.26 -11.20
N PRO A 269 8.11 0.88 -11.73
CA PRO A 269 8.36 -0.50 -12.18
C PRO A 269 8.59 -1.49 -11.03
N LYS A 270 8.58 -1.04 -9.77
CA LYS A 270 8.98 -1.83 -8.60
C LYS A 270 7.83 -2.34 -7.74
N VAL A 271 6.61 -1.84 -7.97
CA VAL A 271 5.42 -2.31 -7.24
C VAL A 271 4.95 -3.65 -7.76
N LEU A 272 4.34 -4.45 -6.89
CA LEU A 272 3.60 -5.63 -7.30
C LEU A 272 2.24 -5.23 -7.86
N ILE A 273 1.79 -5.94 -8.89
CA ILE A 273 0.47 -5.83 -9.49
C ILE A 273 -0.31 -7.06 -9.08
N VAL A 274 -1.38 -6.82 -8.32
CA VAL A 274 -2.23 -7.86 -7.74
C VAL A 274 -3.52 -7.92 -8.56
N ILE A 275 -3.81 -9.12 -9.08
CA ILE A 275 -4.87 -9.34 -10.07
C ILE A 275 -5.79 -10.44 -9.58
N GLU A 276 -7.01 -10.05 -9.22
CA GLU A 276 -8.06 -10.99 -8.84
C GLU A 276 -8.63 -11.76 -10.05
N GLY A 277 -9.47 -12.75 -9.77
CA GLY A 277 -10.23 -13.51 -10.76
C GLY A 277 -11.55 -12.84 -11.16
N VAL A 278 -12.43 -13.61 -11.81
CA VAL A 278 -13.83 -13.23 -12.11
C VAL A 278 -14.82 -14.10 -11.32
N GLU A 279 -16.13 -13.93 -11.48
CA GLU A 279 -17.13 -14.80 -10.83
C GLU A 279 -17.35 -16.13 -11.57
N GLN A 280 -17.44 -16.10 -12.91
CA GLN A 280 -17.69 -17.28 -13.73
C GLN A 280 -16.73 -17.39 -14.90
N TYR A 281 -16.32 -18.61 -15.22
CA TYR A 281 -15.52 -18.95 -16.39
C TYR A 281 -16.26 -20.02 -17.20
N PRO A 282 -16.40 -19.87 -18.54
CA PRO A 282 -17.10 -20.86 -19.35
C PRO A 282 -16.32 -22.18 -19.37
N LYS A 283 -17.04 -23.30 -19.49
CA LYS A 283 -16.41 -24.60 -19.73
C LYS A 283 -15.99 -24.72 -21.19
N THR A 284 -14.86 -24.10 -21.50
CA THR A 284 -14.30 -23.99 -22.86
C THR A 284 -14.03 -25.36 -23.47
N GLU A 285 -13.73 -26.37 -22.66
CA GLU A 285 -13.53 -27.75 -23.10
C GLU A 285 -14.81 -28.42 -23.62
N LYS A 286 -15.99 -27.88 -23.28
CA LYS A 286 -17.29 -28.29 -23.82
C LYS A 286 -17.77 -27.37 -24.97
N GLY A 287 -16.94 -26.42 -25.39
CA GLY A 287 -17.24 -25.48 -26.48
C GLY A 287 -18.10 -24.28 -26.04
N TYR A 288 -18.27 -24.05 -24.74
CA TYR A 288 -19.01 -22.87 -24.25
C TYR A 288 -18.12 -21.63 -24.22
N THR A 289 -18.75 -20.47 -24.36
CA THR A 289 -18.12 -19.14 -24.38
C THR A 289 -18.89 -18.18 -23.49
N TYR A 290 -18.38 -16.95 -23.32
CA TYR A 290 -19.11 -15.92 -22.60
C TYR A 290 -20.45 -15.52 -23.26
N ASP A 291 -20.71 -15.92 -24.51
CA ASP A 291 -22.00 -15.72 -25.18
C ASP A 291 -23.04 -16.77 -24.79
N THR A 292 -22.62 -17.91 -24.21
CA THR A 292 -23.48 -19.06 -23.91
C THR A 292 -24.39 -18.79 -22.72
N PRO A 293 -25.73 -18.67 -22.88
CA PRO A 293 -26.63 -18.41 -21.75
C PRO A 293 -26.59 -19.52 -20.69
N ASP A 294 -26.95 -19.17 -19.46
CA ASP A 294 -27.22 -20.15 -18.40
C ASP A 294 -28.36 -21.10 -18.79
N ILE A 295 -28.29 -22.32 -18.26
CA ILE A 295 -29.35 -23.33 -18.40
C ILE A 295 -30.09 -23.43 -17.07
N TRP A 296 -31.40 -23.17 -17.09
CA TRP A 296 -32.23 -23.19 -15.88
C TRP A 296 -32.13 -24.53 -15.14
N GLY A 297 -31.75 -24.48 -13.86
CA GLY A 297 -31.62 -25.65 -12.99
C GLY A 297 -30.39 -26.53 -13.26
N ALA A 298 -29.51 -26.16 -14.20
CA ALA A 298 -28.29 -26.90 -14.44
C ALA A 298 -27.24 -26.59 -13.37
N THR A 299 -26.66 -27.64 -12.79
CA THR A 299 -25.58 -27.56 -11.80
C THR A 299 -24.46 -28.51 -12.17
N GLY A 300 -23.30 -28.37 -11.52
CA GLY A 300 -22.15 -29.23 -11.75
C GLY A 300 -21.83 -29.35 -13.24
N ASP A 301 -21.71 -30.57 -13.74
CA ASP A 301 -21.34 -30.85 -15.13
C ASP A 301 -22.31 -30.36 -16.20
N ALA A 302 -23.60 -30.26 -15.87
CA ALA A 302 -24.64 -29.81 -16.79
C ALA A 302 -24.62 -28.29 -16.99
N SER A 303 -24.05 -27.54 -16.05
CA SER A 303 -23.86 -26.09 -16.17
C SER A 303 -22.84 -25.77 -17.28
N PRO A 304 -23.07 -24.73 -18.11
CA PRO A 304 -22.07 -24.24 -19.05
C PRO A 304 -20.89 -23.51 -18.38
N TRP A 305 -20.97 -23.29 -17.07
CA TRP A 305 -20.07 -22.43 -16.32
C TRP A 305 -19.38 -23.16 -15.17
N TYR A 306 -18.12 -22.82 -14.96
CA TYR A 306 -17.45 -22.95 -13.68
C TYR A 306 -17.72 -21.67 -12.88
N SER A 307 -18.58 -21.75 -11.86
CA SER A 307 -18.82 -20.65 -10.92
C SER A 307 -17.79 -20.68 -9.79
N ALA A 308 -17.46 -19.51 -9.24
CA ALA A 308 -16.59 -19.33 -8.07
C ALA A 308 -17.13 -18.21 -7.17
N TRP A 309 -16.39 -17.86 -6.12
CA TRP A 309 -16.53 -16.58 -5.44
C TRP A 309 -16.27 -15.41 -6.41
N TRP A 310 -16.82 -14.24 -6.12
CA TRP A 310 -16.44 -13.01 -6.81
C TRP A 310 -14.94 -12.78 -6.63
N GLY A 311 -14.23 -12.38 -7.70
CA GLY A 311 -12.76 -12.31 -7.65
C GLY A 311 -12.03 -13.65 -7.50
N GLY A 312 -12.74 -14.78 -7.36
CA GLY A 312 -12.14 -16.07 -7.03
C GLY A 312 -11.76 -16.92 -8.24
N ASN A 313 -12.32 -16.67 -9.43
CA ASN A 313 -12.14 -17.55 -10.59
C ASN A 313 -10.92 -17.19 -11.44
N LEU A 314 -9.82 -17.92 -11.25
CA LEU A 314 -8.58 -17.76 -12.02
C LEU A 314 -8.36 -18.91 -13.02
N ARG A 315 -9.41 -19.64 -13.42
CA ARG A 315 -9.34 -20.66 -14.47
C ARG A 315 -8.84 -20.11 -15.80
N GLY A 316 -9.19 -18.87 -16.10
CA GLY A 316 -8.78 -18.18 -17.31
C GLY A 316 -7.26 -18.00 -17.45
N VAL A 317 -6.48 -18.07 -16.37
CA VAL A 317 -5.02 -17.97 -16.41
C VAL A 317 -4.38 -19.13 -17.19
N LYS A 318 -4.99 -20.33 -17.17
CA LYS A 318 -4.49 -21.50 -17.90
C LYS A 318 -4.49 -21.30 -19.42
N ASP A 319 -5.54 -20.68 -19.93
CA ASP A 319 -5.74 -20.47 -21.37
C ASP A 319 -5.20 -19.10 -21.81
N TYR A 320 -5.35 -18.10 -20.95
CA TYR A 320 -5.08 -16.68 -21.21
C TYR A 320 -4.37 -16.03 -20.01
N PRO A 321 -3.10 -16.39 -19.72
CA PRO A 321 -2.35 -15.76 -18.63
C PRO A 321 -2.16 -14.26 -18.89
N ILE A 322 -1.98 -13.48 -17.82
CA ILE A 322 -1.60 -12.07 -17.91
C ILE A 322 -0.19 -12.00 -18.48
N ASP A 323 0.01 -11.15 -19.47
CA ASP A 323 1.31 -10.93 -20.11
C ASP A 323 1.69 -9.43 -20.14
N LEU A 324 2.60 -9.09 -19.23
CA LEU A 324 3.29 -7.81 -19.13
C LEU A 324 4.71 -7.87 -19.76
N GLY A 325 5.06 -8.96 -20.43
CA GLY A 325 6.36 -9.16 -21.06
C GLY A 325 7.51 -9.18 -20.03
N PRO A 326 8.54 -8.32 -20.17
CA PRO A 326 9.67 -8.27 -19.23
C PRO A 326 9.29 -7.97 -17.78
N LEU A 327 8.09 -7.44 -17.55
CA LEU A 327 7.59 -7.04 -16.23
C LEU A 327 6.74 -8.13 -15.55
N ASN A 328 6.69 -9.35 -16.10
CA ASN A 328 5.95 -10.47 -15.49
C ASN A 328 6.45 -10.81 -14.07
N SER A 329 7.65 -10.37 -13.67
CA SER A 329 8.12 -10.47 -12.29
C SER A 329 7.29 -9.64 -11.30
N GLN A 330 6.40 -8.75 -11.73
CA GLN A 330 5.57 -7.99 -10.80
C GLN A 330 4.16 -8.57 -10.60
N ILE A 331 3.81 -9.66 -11.28
CA ILE A 331 2.45 -10.21 -11.24
C ILE A 331 2.25 -11.11 -10.02
N VAL A 332 1.17 -10.84 -9.28
CA VAL A 332 0.63 -11.71 -8.23
C VAL A 332 -0.86 -11.95 -8.54
N TYR A 333 -1.31 -13.20 -8.52
CA TYR A 333 -2.74 -13.48 -8.66
C TYR A 333 -3.41 -13.56 -7.28
N SER A 334 -4.63 -13.02 -7.18
CA SER A 334 -5.30 -12.85 -5.89
C SER A 334 -6.73 -13.36 -5.85
N PRO A 335 -6.96 -14.68 -5.63
CA PRO A 335 -8.31 -15.18 -5.45
C PRO A 335 -8.88 -14.71 -4.11
N HIS A 336 -10.18 -14.44 -4.08
CA HIS A 336 -10.95 -14.39 -2.84
C HIS A 336 -11.58 -15.76 -2.57
N ASP A 337 -11.61 -16.16 -1.29
CA ASP A 337 -12.23 -17.41 -0.89
C ASP A 337 -12.92 -17.26 0.47
N TYR A 338 -14.18 -17.66 0.51
CA TYR A 338 -15.03 -17.54 1.68
C TYR A 338 -15.65 -18.88 2.10
N GLY A 339 -16.13 -18.89 3.34
CA GLY A 339 -16.82 -20.03 3.93
C GLY A 339 -18.34 -19.98 3.77
N PRO A 340 -19.03 -21.01 4.28
CA PRO A 340 -20.49 -21.12 4.20
C PRO A 340 -21.25 -20.02 4.96
N SER A 341 -20.61 -19.17 5.79
CA SER A 341 -21.28 -18.01 6.40
C SER A 341 -21.58 -16.91 5.39
N VAL A 342 -20.81 -16.82 4.31
CA VAL A 342 -21.00 -15.83 3.23
C VAL A 342 -21.99 -16.38 2.20
N TYR A 343 -21.74 -17.60 1.70
CA TYR A 343 -22.69 -18.28 0.81
C TYR A 343 -22.57 -19.81 0.89
N ALA A 344 -23.70 -20.51 0.86
CA ALA A 344 -23.78 -21.97 0.91
C ALA A 344 -23.45 -22.60 -0.45
N GLN A 345 -22.18 -22.57 -0.85
CA GLN A 345 -21.70 -23.14 -2.11
C GLN A 345 -21.88 -24.67 -2.17
N PRO A 346 -22.08 -25.27 -3.38
CA PRO A 346 -22.34 -26.70 -3.53
C PRO A 346 -21.24 -27.61 -2.94
N TRP A 347 -19.98 -27.17 -2.97
CA TRP A 347 -18.85 -27.92 -2.40
C TRP A 347 -18.88 -28.01 -0.87
N PHE A 348 -19.79 -27.29 -0.19
CA PHE A 348 -20.03 -27.42 1.25
C PHE A 348 -21.25 -28.29 1.62
N GLU A 349 -22.00 -28.81 0.64
CA GLU A 349 -23.19 -29.63 0.90
C GLU A 349 -22.83 -30.96 1.56
N LYS A 350 -21.73 -31.59 1.11
CA LYS A 350 -21.15 -32.78 1.72
C LYS A 350 -20.19 -32.44 2.88
N ASP A 351 -19.78 -33.45 3.65
CA ASP A 351 -18.64 -33.24 4.54
C ASP A 351 -17.38 -33.00 3.70
N PHE A 352 -16.62 -31.98 4.07
CA PHE A 352 -15.45 -31.55 3.30
C PHE A 352 -14.16 -31.66 4.11
N THR A 353 -13.07 -31.91 3.40
CA THR A 353 -11.69 -31.93 3.87
C THR A 353 -10.86 -31.02 2.97
N MET A 354 -9.61 -30.75 3.33
CA MET A 354 -8.69 -30.03 2.44
C MET A 354 -8.63 -30.68 1.05
N GLN A 355 -8.54 -32.01 0.98
CA GLN A 355 -8.46 -32.72 -0.31
C GLN A 355 -9.73 -32.56 -1.13
N THR A 356 -10.92 -32.72 -0.52
CA THR A 356 -12.16 -32.53 -1.29
C THR A 356 -12.34 -31.07 -1.73
N LEU A 357 -11.89 -30.10 -0.92
CA LEU A 357 -11.91 -28.69 -1.34
C LEU A 357 -10.96 -28.43 -2.51
N LEU A 358 -9.78 -29.06 -2.52
CA LEU A 358 -8.87 -29.06 -3.67
C LEU A 358 -9.53 -29.66 -4.91
N ASP A 359 -10.13 -30.84 -4.78
CA ASP A 359 -10.73 -31.59 -5.88
C ASP A 359 -11.98 -30.90 -6.44
N ASP A 360 -12.84 -30.37 -5.57
CA ASP A 360 -14.15 -29.81 -5.96
C ASP A 360 -14.06 -28.34 -6.37
N TYR A 361 -13.08 -27.58 -5.86
CA TYR A 361 -13.03 -26.13 -6.02
C TYR A 361 -11.62 -25.54 -6.17
N TRP A 362 -10.76 -25.61 -5.14
CA TRP A 362 -9.54 -24.81 -5.06
C TRP A 362 -8.54 -25.10 -6.18
N TYR A 363 -8.25 -26.37 -6.47
CA TYR A 363 -7.11 -26.72 -7.35
C TYR A 363 -7.27 -26.12 -8.72
N ASP A 364 -8.35 -26.47 -9.42
CA ASP A 364 -8.58 -25.98 -10.77
C ASP A 364 -8.96 -24.50 -10.82
N THR A 365 -9.47 -23.93 -9.72
CA THR A 365 -9.91 -22.53 -9.71
C THR A 365 -8.74 -21.56 -9.54
N TRP A 366 -7.81 -21.85 -8.64
CA TRP A 366 -6.67 -20.95 -8.36
C TRP A 366 -5.41 -21.66 -7.84
N ALA A 367 -5.52 -22.78 -7.12
CA ALA A 367 -4.36 -23.40 -6.46
C ALA A 367 -3.32 -23.98 -7.44
N TYR A 368 -3.75 -24.42 -8.63
CA TYR A 368 -2.84 -24.92 -9.67
C TYR A 368 -1.78 -23.89 -10.10
N ILE A 369 -2.10 -22.59 -10.00
CA ILE A 369 -1.17 -21.50 -10.34
C ILE A 369 0.06 -21.55 -9.42
N HIS A 370 -0.18 -21.73 -8.12
CA HIS A 370 0.89 -21.88 -7.15
C HIS A 370 1.60 -23.22 -7.31
N ASP A 371 0.86 -24.33 -7.37
CA ASP A 371 1.41 -25.69 -7.44
C ASP A 371 2.33 -25.89 -8.66
N GLN A 372 1.94 -25.35 -9.82
CA GLN A 372 2.70 -25.49 -11.07
C GLN A 372 3.82 -24.44 -11.24
N GLY A 373 4.02 -23.56 -10.26
CA GLY A 373 5.08 -22.55 -10.33
C GLY A 373 4.79 -21.39 -11.30
N ILE A 374 3.53 -21.16 -11.68
CA ILE A 374 3.15 -20.16 -12.70
C ILE A 374 3.37 -18.74 -12.17
N ALA A 375 2.82 -18.44 -11.00
CA ALA A 375 2.92 -17.15 -10.33
C ALA A 375 2.61 -17.29 -8.83
N PRO A 376 2.98 -16.32 -7.98
CA PRO A 376 2.57 -16.32 -6.58
C PRO A 376 1.06 -16.13 -6.45
N ILE A 377 0.49 -16.75 -5.40
CA ILE A 377 -0.90 -16.52 -4.97
C ILE A 377 -0.89 -15.70 -3.69
N LEU A 378 -1.69 -14.65 -3.66
CA LEU A 378 -2.07 -13.90 -2.47
C LEU A 378 -3.58 -14.01 -2.28
N ILE A 379 -4.07 -14.76 -1.29
CA ILE A 379 -5.52 -14.80 -1.04
C ILE A 379 -5.95 -13.44 -0.47
N GLY A 380 -6.52 -12.59 -1.32
CA GLY A 380 -6.82 -11.17 -1.01
C GLY A 380 -7.86 -11.00 0.08
N GLU A 381 -8.80 -11.94 0.19
CA GLU A 381 -9.77 -12.00 1.26
C GLU A 381 -10.08 -13.44 1.64
N TRP A 382 -10.00 -13.71 2.94
CA TRP A 382 -10.56 -14.88 3.58
C TRP A 382 -10.88 -14.57 5.04
N GLY A 383 -12.00 -15.09 5.55
CA GLY A 383 -12.41 -14.82 6.92
C GLY A 383 -13.85 -15.22 7.20
N GLY A 384 -14.30 -14.98 8.44
CA GLY A 384 -15.65 -15.36 8.85
C GLY A 384 -15.86 -15.41 10.36
N HIS A 385 -17.08 -15.74 10.75
CA HIS A 385 -17.46 -15.91 12.16
C HIS A 385 -16.93 -17.24 12.73
N MET A 386 -16.51 -17.21 14.00
CA MET A 386 -16.12 -18.40 14.78
C MET A 386 -17.38 -19.12 15.29
N ASP A 387 -17.93 -20.02 14.46
CA ASP A 387 -19.23 -20.66 14.68
C ASP A 387 -19.16 -22.05 15.34
N GLY A 388 -17.97 -22.62 15.54
CA GLY A 388 -17.78 -24.01 15.96
C GLY A 388 -18.29 -25.06 14.95
N GLY A 389 -18.68 -24.63 13.74
CA GLY A 389 -19.38 -25.40 12.74
C GLY A 389 -18.63 -25.49 11.41
N LYS A 390 -19.39 -25.56 10.31
CA LYS A 390 -18.82 -25.69 8.97
C LYS A 390 -17.96 -24.48 8.59
N ASN A 391 -18.30 -23.26 9.02
CA ASN A 391 -17.51 -22.08 8.68
C ASN A 391 -16.14 -22.11 9.32
N GLN A 392 -16.08 -22.34 10.63
CA GLN A 392 -14.80 -22.48 11.34
C GLN A 392 -13.98 -23.69 10.86
N LYS A 393 -14.64 -24.79 10.45
CA LYS A 393 -13.97 -25.92 9.80
C LYS A 393 -13.30 -25.50 8.49
N TRP A 394 -14.01 -24.79 7.61
CA TRP A 394 -13.45 -24.27 6.36
C TRP A 394 -12.29 -23.30 6.61
N MET A 395 -12.45 -22.31 7.50
CA MET A 395 -11.37 -21.36 7.85
C MET A 395 -10.12 -22.10 8.34
N THR A 396 -10.30 -23.13 9.16
CA THR A 396 -9.18 -23.95 9.65
C THR A 396 -8.46 -24.67 8.52
N LEU A 397 -9.21 -25.28 7.59
CA LEU A 397 -8.63 -25.99 6.44
C LEU A 397 -7.91 -25.04 5.48
N LEU A 398 -8.47 -23.88 5.18
CA LEU A 398 -7.81 -22.89 4.31
C LEU A 398 -6.54 -22.34 4.97
N ARG A 399 -6.61 -22.01 6.27
CA ARG A 399 -5.45 -21.61 7.06
C ARG A 399 -4.34 -22.66 7.03
N ASP A 400 -4.70 -23.94 7.20
CA ASP A 400 -3.71 -25.02 7.17
C ASP A 400 -3.08 -25.16 5.78
N TYR A 401 -3.87 -24.99 4.70
CA TYR A 401 -3.36 -24.99 3.32
C TYR A 401 -2.41 -23.81 3.07
N ILE A 402 -2.76 -22.61 3.55
CA ILE A 402 -1.93 -21.39 3.49
C ILE A 402 -0.56 -21.67 4.13
N VAL A 403 -0.55 -22.23 5.35
CA VAL A 403 0.69 -22.53 6.09
C VAL A 403 1.51 -23.60 5.38
N GLN A 404 0.88 -24.69 4.92
CA GLN A 404 1.57 -25.80 4.27
C GLN A 404 2.29 -25.39 2.98
N ASN A 405 1.72 -24.46 2.22
CA ASN A 405 2.23 -24.04 0.91
C ASN A 405 2.93 -22.67 0.94
N ARG A 406 2.90 -21.97 2.08
CA ARG A 406 3.35 -20.57 2.23
C ARG A 406 2.66 -19.64 1.23
N ILE A 407 1.34 -19.74 1.15
CA ILE A 407 0.51 -18.85 0.31
C ILE A 407 0.44 -17.48 0.97
N HIS A 408 0.58 -16.39 0.20
CA HIS A 408 0.40 -15.04 0.72
C HIS A 408 -1.08 -14.81 1.02
N HIS A 409 -1.42 -13.95 1.98
CA HIS A 409 -2.84 -13.73 2.29
C HIS A 409 -3.09 -12.43 3.03
N THR A 410 -4.34 -11.97 2.96
CA THR A 410 -4.92 -10.94 3.82
C THR A 410 -6.23 -11.43 4.42
N PHE A 411 -6.31 -11.44 5.76
CA PHE A 411 -7.52 -11.85 6.48
C PHE A 411 -8.57 -10.74 6.47
N TRP A 412 -9.79 -11.08 6.08
CA TRP A 412 -10.95 -10.19 6.15
C TRP A 412 -11.68 -10.36 7.49
N CYS A 413 -11.64 -9.37 8.40
CA CYS A 413 -10.94 -8.09 8.34
C CYS A 413 -10.51 -7.63 9.75
N ILE A 414 -9.79 -6.51 9.84
CA ILE A 414 -9.56 -5.80 11.10
C ILE A 414 -10.90 -5.37 11.70
N ASN A 415 -11.73 -4.71 10.88
CA ASN A 415 -12.95 -4.03 11.28
C ASN A 415 -13.99 -4.97 11.95
N PRO A 416 -14.59 -4.59 13.09
CA PRO A 416 -15.67 -5.37 13.70
C PRO A 416 -16.97 -5.36 12.90
N ASN A 417 -17.16 -4.34 12.05
CA ASN A 417 -18.43 -4.00 11.42
C ASN A 417 -18.62 -4.57 10.00
N SER A 418 -17.92 -5.65 9.63
CA SER A 418 -18.33 -6.49 8.51
C SER A 418 -19.46 -7.43 8.94
N GLY A 419 -20.63 -7.36 8.31
CA GLY A 419 -21.85 -8.02 8.80
C GLY A 419 -21.81 -9.55 8.75
N ASP A 420 -21.22 -10.12 7.71
CA ASP A 420 -21.19 -11.56 7.40
C ASP A 420 -19.93 -12.27 7.93
N THR A 421 -18.91 -11.52 8.35
CA THR A 421 -17.65 -12.09 8.86
C THR A 421 -17.22 -11.59 10.25
N GLY A 422 -17.73 -10.43 10.69
CA GLY A 422 -17.19 -9.70 11.84
C GLY A 422 -15.75 -9.24 11.59
N GLY A 423 -14.97 -9.04 12.66
CA GLY A 423 -13.58 -8.59 12.57
C GLY A 423 -12.64 -9.29 13.52
N LEU A 424 -11.37 -8.89 13.47
CA LEU A 424 -10.31 -9.26 14.41
C LEU A 424 -10.34 -8.40 15.68
N VAL A 425 -10.91 -7.19 15.62
CA VAL A 425 -11.20 -6.37 16.80
C VAL A 425 -12.70 -6.36 17.10
N GLY A 426 -13.05 -6.03 18.34
CA GLY A 426 -14.42 -5.88 18.82
C GLY A 426 -14.99 -4.50 18.51
N ASN A 427 -16.29 -4.31 18.82
CA ASN A 427 -17.00 -3.05 18.54
C ASN A 427 -16.45 -1.82 19.27
N ASP A 428 -15.58 -2.02 20.27
CA ASP A 428 -14.84 -0.95 20.96
C ASP A 428 -13.57 -0.52 20.22
N TRP A 429 -13.26 -1.15 19.07
CA TRP A 429 -12.08 -0.92 18.23
C TRP A 429 -10.75 -1.04 18.98
N SER A 430 -10.73 -1.81 20.08
CA SER A 430 -9.56 -1.93 20.95
C SER A 430 -9.36 -3.37 21.42
N THR A 431 -10.43 -4.04 21.85
CA THR A 431 -10.36 -5.42 22.31
C THR A 431 -10.27 -6.37 21.12
N TRP A 432 -9.27 -7.24 21.09
CA TRP A 432 -9.12 -8.25 20.04
C TRP A 432 -10.01 -9.48 20.30
N ASP A 433 -10.58 -10.05 19.23
CA ASP A 433 -11.17 -11.40 19.27
C ASP A 433 -10.04 -12.43 19.32
N GLU A 434 -9.62 -12.80 20.53
CA GLU A 434 -8.50 -13.71 20.75
C GLU A 434 -8.75 -15.12 20.19
N ALA A 435 -10.00 -15.56 20.04
CA ALA A 435 -10.31 -16.86 19.44
C ALA A 435 -10.10 -16.83 17.92
N LYS A 436 -10.57 -15.76 17.26
CA LYS A 436 -10.35 -15.56 15.82
C LYS A 436 -8.88 -15.27 15.51
N TYR A 437 -8.22 -14.45 16.32
CA TYR A 437 -6.79 -14.21 16.20
C TYR A 437 -5.97 -15.49 16.42
N ALA A 438 -6.35 -16.37 17.36
CA ALA A 438 -5.68 -17.66 17.53
C ALA A 438 -5.83 -18.59 16.31
N LEU A 439 -6.90 -18.46 15.53
CA LEU A 439 -7.04 -19.14 14.24
C LEU A 439 -6.09 -18.55 13.20
N LEU A 440 -5.97 -17.23 13.12
CA LEU A 440 -5.10 -16.52 12.15
C LEU A 440 -3.61 -16.67 12.46
N LYS A 441 -3.21 -16.55 13.73
CA LYS A 441 -1.81 -16.44 14.17
C LYS A 441 -0.86 -17.48 13.57
N PRO A 442 -1.23 -18.76 13.40
CA PRO A 442 -0.34 -19.75 12.78
C PRO A 442 -0.01 -19.47 11.31
N ALA A 443 -0.82 -18.67 10.61
CA ALA A 443 -0.57 -18.20 9.24
C ALA A 443 0.17 -16.86 9.16
N LEU A 444 0.62 -16.29 10.29
CA LEU A 444 1.44 -15.08 10.32
C LEU A 444 2.93 -15.43 10.30
N TRP A 445 3.74 -14.63 9.61
CA TRP A 445 5.16 -14.94 9.44
C TRP A 445 5.94 -14.75 10.75
N GLN A 446 6.47 -15.87 11.27
CA GLN A 446 7.14 -15.93 12.55
C GLN A 446 8.42 -16.75 12.50
N THR A 447 9.37 -16.40 13.35
CA THR A 447 10.53 -17.23 13.68
C THR A 447 10.12 -18.45 14.52
N LYS A 448 11.02 -19.42 14.66
CA LYS A 448 10.77 -20.62 15.49
C LYS A 448 10.57 -20.30 16.98
N ASP A 449 11.15 -19.20 17.47
CA ASP A 449 10.98 -18.68 18.83
C ASP A 449 9.80 -17.71 18.98
N GLY A 450 9.02 -17.48 17.91
CA GLY A 450 7.75 -16.76 17.96
C GLY A 450 7.85 -15.25 17.80
N LYS A 451 8.96 -14.72 17.27
CA LYS A 451 9.06 -13.32 16.84
C LYS A 451 8.39 -13.15 15.49
N PHE A 452 7.56 -12.13 15.34
CA PHE A 452 6.95 -11.79 14.05
C PHE A 452 7.98 -11.17 13.10
N ILE A 453 7.82 -11.40 11.80
CA ILE A 453 8.77 -10.93 10.78
C ILE A 453 8.07 -9.89 9.91
N GLY A 454 8.62 -8.67 9.92
CA GLY A 454 8.22 -7.59 9.03
C GLY A 454 8.71 -7.78 7.60
N LEU A 455 8.28 -6.88 6.72
CA LEU A 455 8.75 -6.83 5.32
C LEU A 455 9.78 -5.72 5.10
N ASP A 456 9.89 -4.79 6.05
CA ASP A 456 10.87 -3.70 6.02
C ASP A 456 12.26 -4.21 6.44
N HIS A 457 13.30 -3.84 5.70
CA HIS A 457 14.67 -4.27 5.96
C HIS A 457 15.21 -3.70 7.26
N LYS A 458 14.76 -2.52 7.71
CA LYS A 458 15.33 -1.77 8.83
C LYS A 458 14.39 -1.66 10.02
N ILE A 459 13.11 -1.39 9.77
CA ILE A 459 12.12 -1.10 10.80
C ILE A 459 11.48 -2.42 11.27
N PRO A 460 11.57 -2.76 12.55
CA PRO A 460 10.88 -3.92 13.09
C PRO A 460 9.35 -3.79 12.98
N LEU A 461 8.68 -4.93 12.79
CA LEU A 461 7.21 -4.96 12.80
C LEU A 461 6.68 -4.76 14.23
N GLY A 462 6.34 -3.52 14.56
CA GLY A 462 5.92 -3.11 15.89
C GLY A 462 6.97 -3.43 16.97
N SER A 463 6.52 -3.53 18.22
CA SER A 463 7.36 -3.84 19.39
C SER A 463 7.60 -5.34 19.59
N LYS A 464 6.85 -6.20 18.89
CA LYS A 464 6.89 -7.66 19.04
C LYS A 464 7.59 -8.39 17.90
N GLY A 465 7.81 -7.72 16.78
CA GLY A 465 8.50 -8.29 15.61
C GLY A 465 9.98 -7.94 15.53
N ILE A 466 10.57 -8.34 14.40
CA ILE A 466 11.90 -7.99 13.91
C ILE A 466 11.77 -7.52 12.46
N SER A 467 12.75 -6.76 11.98
CA SER A 467 12.86 -6.38 10.57
C SER A 467 13.24 -7.58 9.69
N LEU A 468 12.97 -7.47 8.39
CA LEU A 468 13.36 -8.47 7.40
C LEU A 468 14.88 -8.65 7.34
N GLY A 469 15.62 -7.55 7.48
CA GLY A 469 17.08 -7.60 7.44
C GLY A 469 17.70 -8.20 8.70
N GLU A 470 17.09 -8.03 9.88
CA GLU A 470 17.47 -8.79 11.08
C GLU A 470 17.22 -10.29 10.89
N TYR A 471 16.11 -10.67 10.25
CA TYR A 471 15.75 -12.07 10.04
C TYR A 471 16.73 -12.80 9.11
N TYR A 472 17.11 -12.17 7.99
CA TYR A 472 18.03 -12.75 7.01
C TYR A 472 19.50 -12.44 7.27
N GLY A 473 19.80 -11.53 8.20
CA GLY A 473 21.15 -11.01 8.40
C GLY A 473 21.69 -10.27 7.18
N THR A 474 20.81 -9.67 6.36
CA THR A 474 21.26 -8.83 5.25
C THR A 474 21.98 -7.60 5.78
N PRO A 475 22.95 -7.04 5.03
CA PRO A 475 23.56 -5.79 5.41
C PRO A 475 22.47 -4.74 5.53
N GLN A 476 22.12 -4.39 6.75
CA GLN A 476 21.52 -3.10 7.04
C GLN A 476 22.44 -2.10 6.37
N ALA A 477 21.95 -1.33 5.38
CA ALA A 477 22.72 -0.18 4.90
C ALA A 477 23.00 0.67 6.14
N SER A 478 24.20 0.50 6.69
CA SER A 478 24.62 1.21 7.88
C SER A 478 24.48 2.67 7.52
N ASP A 479 23.85 3.45 8.39
CA ASP A 479 24.03 4.88 8.34
C ASP A 479 25.53 5.15 8.12
N PRO A 480 25.89 6.09 7.23
CA PRO A 480 27.29 6.40 6.99
C PRO A 480 27.99 6.49 8.35
N PRO A 481 29.17 5.86 8.51
CA PRO A 481 29.83 5.79 9.81
C PRO A 481 29.84 7.18 10.40
N ALA A 482 29.30 7.30 11.63
CA ALA A 482 29.33 8.55 12.37
C ALA A 482 30.72 9.14 12.19
N THR A 483 30.78 10.30 11.53
CA THR A 483 32.03 11.05 11.36
C THR A 483 32.70 11.06 12.72
N PRO A 484 33.95 10.58 12.85
CA PRO A 484 34.52 10.22 14.14
C PRO A 484 34.35 11.40 15.09
N THR A 485 33.51 11.18 16.11
CA THR A 485 33.39 12.10 17.23
C THR A 485 34.79 12.27 17.78
N ALA A 486 35.31 13.50 17.72
CA ALA A 486 36.61 13.83 18.28
C ALA A 486 36.66 13.28 19.71
N THR A 487 37.69 12.47 19.97
CA THR A 487 38.00 11.97 21.30
C THR A 487 37.91 13.12 22.31
N PRO A 488 37.23 12.96 23.45
CA PRO A 488 37.01 14.06 24.37
C PRO A 488 38.35 14.47 24.98
N THR A 489 38.95 15.53 24.44
CA THR A 489 39.99 16.27 25.14
C THR A 489 39.33 16.98 26.32
N LYS A 490 39.82 16.64 27.51
CA LYS A 490 39.71 17.31 28.80
C LYS A 490 39.03 18.70 28.77
N PRO A 491 38.02 18.96 29.62
CA PRO A 491 37.17 20.14 29.51
C PRO A 491 37.97 21.45 29.59
N ALA A 492 37.87 22.25 28.53
CA ALA A 492 38.07 23.70 28.60
C ALA A 492 36.72 24.36 28.84
N ALA A 493 36.74 25.45 29.61
CA ALA A 493 35.57 26.07 30.23
C ALA A 493 34.41 26.36 29.24
N SER A 494 33.21 25.96 29.67
CA SER A 494 31.91 26.32 29.10
C SER A 494 31.77 27.84 28.97
N SER A 495 31.68 28.34 27.74
CA SER A 495 31.00 29.60 27.45
C SER A 495 29.51 29.31 27.39
N THR A 496 28.77 29.76 28.39
CA THR A 496 27.30 29.81 28.35
C THR A 496 26.84 30.53 27.07
N PRO A 497 25.86 30.00 26.31
CA PRO A 497 25.27 30.76 25.20
C PRO A 497 24.76 32.10 25.70
N SER A 498 24.99 33.18 24.97
CA SER A 498 24.53 34.53 25.32
C SER A 498 23.04 34.76 25.03
N PHE A 499 22.28 33.71 24.74
CA PHE A 499 20.86 33.74 24.37
C PHE A 499 20.11 32.56 25.01
N ILE A 500 18.78 32.66 25.07
CA ILE A 500 17.89 31.63 25.59
C ILE A 500 17.25 30.94 24.38
N TYR A 501 17.34 29.60 24.30
CA TYR A 501 16.66 28.85 23.25
C TYR A 501 15.14 29.06 23.35
N GLY A 502 14.52 29.41 22.23
CA GLY A 502 13.11 29.75 22.12
C GLY A 502 12.77 31.23 22.36
N ASP A 503 13.70 32.07 22.83
CA ASP A 503 13.51 33.52 23.03
C ASP A 503 13.97 34.28 21.77
N ILE A 504 13.11 34.25 20.75
CA ILE A 504 13.43 34.70 19.39
C ILE A 504 13.34 36.22 19.30
N ASN A 505 12.56 36.88 20.16
CA ASN A 505 12.53 38.34 20.26
C ASN A 505 13.55 38.92 21.26
N SER A 506 14.26 38.07 22.00
CA SER A 506 15.25 38.45 23.03
C SER A 506 14.65 39.31 24.15
N ASP A 507 13.39 39.04 24.53
CA ASP A 507 12.69 39.72 25.63
C ASP A 507 12.90 39.05 27.00
N GLY A 508 13.62 37.92 27.02
CA GLY A 508 13.92 37.13 28.20
C GLY A 508 12.87 36.05 28.52
N ASN A 509 11.78 35.95 27.75
CA ASN A 509 10.72 34.97 27.95
C ASN A 509 10.51 34.14 26.68
N VAL A 510 10.24 32.86 26.86
CA VAL A 510 9.85 31.96 25.76
C VAL A 510 8.34 31.81 25.78
N ASN A 511 7.63 32.45 24.85
CA ASN A 511 6.17 32.47 24.82
C ASN A 511 5.57 32.44 23.39
N SER A 512 4.26 32.63 23.28
CA SER A 512 3.54 32.59 21.99
C SER A 512 3.99 33.67 21.00
N THR A 513 4.60 34.76 21.47
CA THR A 513 5.20 35.79 20.62
C THR A 513 6.38 35.23 19.82
N ASP A 514 7.24 34.43 20.44
CA ASP A 514 8.38 33.78 19.79
C ASP A 514 7.92 32.77 18.75
N LEU A 515 6.90 31.97 19.07
CA LEU A 515 6.30 31.04 18.12
C LEU A 515 5.72 31.77 16.89
N GLY A 516 5.12 32.94 17.09
CA GLY A 516 4.65 33.79 15.99
C GLY A 516 5.78 34.34 15.12
N ILE A 517 6.93 34.68 15.71
CA ILE A 517 8.12 35.11 14.97
C ILE A 517 8.75 33.93 14.23
N LEU A 518 8.79 32.74 14.83
CA LEU A 518 9.28 31.53 14.19
C LEU A 518 8.45 31.16 12.95
N LYS A 519 7.11 31.29 13.04
CA LYS A 519 6.23 31.14 11.88
C LYS A 519 6.60 32.11 10.75
N ARG A 520 6.92 33.37 11.10
CA ARG A 520 7.35 34.40 10.16
C ARG A 520 8.72 34.11 9.53
N ILE A 521 9.65 33.54 10.30
CA ILE A 521 10.96 33.08 9.79
C ILE A 521 10.76 31.99 8.72
N ILE A 522 9.90 31.00 9.00
CA ILE A 522 9.63 29.87 8.10
C ILE A 522 9.03 30.33 6.76
N VAL A 523 8.10 31.30 6.79
CA VAL A 523 7.53 31.89 5.56
C VAL A 523 8.44 32.96 4.93
N LYS A 524 9.73 32.99 5.30
CA LYS A 524 10.78 33.87 4.75
C LYS A 524 10.48 35.37 4.92
N ASN A 525 9.79 35.76 5.99
CA ASN A 525 9.49 37.16 6.34
C ASN A 525 9.85 37.50 7.81
N PRO A 526 11.11 37.27 8.24
CA PRO A 526 11.52 37.50 9.62
C PRO A 526 11.53 39.00 9.98
N PRO A 527 11.13 39.39 11.21
CA PRO A 527 11.41 40.73 11.70
C PRO A 527 12.93 40.93 11.89
N ALA A 528 13.41 42.16 11.70
CA ALA A 528 14.85 42.47 11.80
C ALA A 528 15.45 42.20 13.19
N SER A 529 14.62 42.09 14.22
CA SER A 529 15.02 41.80 15.61
C SER A 529 15.02 40.30 15.95
N ALA A 530 14.73 39.40 15.00
CA ALA A 530 14.67 37.97 15.28
C ALA A 530 16.06 37.39 15.53
N ASN A 531 16.20 36.67 16.66
CA ASN A 531 17.40 35.91 16.99
C ASN A 531 17.32 34.51 16.36
N MET A 532 18.11 34.29 15.30
CA MET A 532 18.13 33.02 14.58
C MET A 532 18.77 31.89 15.38
N ASP A 533 19.70 32.20 16.29
CA ASP A 533 20.34 31.21 17.16
C ASP A 533 19.36 30.71 18.24
N ALA A 534 18.48 31.59 18.73
CA ALA A 534 17.40 31.21 19.63
C ALA A 534 16.26 30.45 18.91
N ALA A 535 16.14 30.61 17.60
CA ALA A 535 15.11 29.99 16.77
C ALA A 535 15.41 28.54 16.37
N ASP A 536 16.69 28.14 16.37
CA ASP A 536 17.15 26.75 16.18
C ASP A 536 16.98 25.96 17.49
N VAL A 537 15.74 25.62 17.81
CA VAL A 537 15.37 25.04 19.12
C VAL A 537 15.62 23.53 19.18
N ASN A 538 16.00 22.89 18.07
CA ASN A 538 16.48 21.51 18.05
C ASN A 538 18.02 21.40 17.92
N ALA A 539 18.72 22.53 17.75
CA ALA A 539 20.17 22.63 17.60
C ALA A 539 20.72 21.86 16.38
N ASP A 540 19.94 21.77 15.29
CA ASP A 540 20.33 21.09 14.06
C ASP A 540 21.08 22.01 13.06
N GLY A 541 21.23 23.29 13.41
CA GLY A 541 21.89 24.32 12.60
C GLY A 541 20.99 24.94 11.52
N LYS A 542 19.70 24.59 11.49
CA LYS A 542 18.70 25.11 10.55
C LYS A 542 17.50 25.61 11.34
N VAL A 543 16.81 26.62 10.79
CA VAL A 543 15.54 27.11 11.35
C VAL A 543 14.42 26.80 10.38
N ASN A 544 13.59 25.81 10.71
CA ASN A 544 12.57 25.25 9.82
C ASN A 544 11.29 24.80 10.59
N SER A 545 10.41 24.06 9.93
CA SER A 545 9.14 23.58 10.51
C SER A 545 9.32 22.65 11.72
N THR A 546 10.47 22.00 11.84
CA THR A 546 10.85 21.19 13.00
C THR A 546 11.00 22.06 14.24
N ASP A 547 11.71 23.18 14.14
CA ASP A 547 11.84 24.15 15.23
C ASP A 547 10.50 24.70 15.69
N TYR A 548 9.60 24.97 14.74
CA TYR A 548 8.26 25.43 15.06
C TYR A 548 7.48 24.39 15.86
N THR A 549 7.60 23.13 15.47
CA THR A 549 6.96 22.00 16.18
C THR A 549 7.55 21.84 17.58
N VAL A 550 8.87 21.89 17.72
CA VAL A 550 9.58 21.77 19.00
C VAL A 550 9.22 22.93 19.94
N LEU A 551 9.27 24.17 19.45
CA LEU A 551 8.88 25.34 20.25
C LEU A 551 7.39 25.28 20.65
N LYS A 552 6.50 24.84 19.75
CA LYS A 552 5.08 24.64 20.07
C LYS A 552 4.89 23.59 21.17
N ARG A 553 5.59 22.45 21.10
CA ARG A 553 5.56 21.40 22.14
C ARG A 553 6.08 21.90 23.48
N TYR A 554 7.11 22.74 23.48
CA TYR A 554 7.64 23.35 24.70
C TYR A 554 6.61 24.30 25.34
N LEU A 555 5.96 25.16 24.56
CA LEU A 555 4.91 26.06 25.05
C LEU A 555 3.66 25.33 25.57
N LEU A 556 3.35 24.17 24.97
CA LEU A 556 2.27 23.28 25.41
C LEU A 556 2.67 22.36 26.58
N ARG A 557 3.90 22.49 27.10
CA ARG A 557 4.46 21.64 28.17
C ARG A 557 4.48 20.15 27.84
N SER A 558 4.46 19.79 26.56
CA SER A 558 4.67 18.42 26.08
C SER A 558 6.14 18.01 26.12
N ILE A 559 7.05 18.99 26.20
CA ILE A 559 8.47 18.85 26.53
C ILE A 559 8.85 19.96 27.52
N ASP A 560 9.88 19.74 28.34
CA ASP A 560 10.19 20.59 29.50
C ASP A 560 11.47 21.43 29.37
N LYS A 561 12.23 21.27 28.27
CA LYS A 561 13.48 21.99 28.04
C LYS A 561 13.75 22.25 26.55
N LEU A 562 14.51 23.32 26.29
CA LEU A 562 15.13 23.63 24.99
C LEU A 562 16.66 23.78 25.18
N PRO A 563 17.49 23.44 24.17
CA PRO A 563 17.07 22.84 22.90
C PRO A 563 16.61 21.39 23.10
N HIS A 564 15.79 20.89 22.18
CA HIS A 564 15.23 19.53 22.21
C HIS A 564 15.41 18.85 20.86
N THR A 565 16.34 17.91 20.81
CA THR A 565 16.55 17.02 19.67
C THR A 565 15.40 16.01 19.61
N THR A 566 14.72 15.95 18.46
CA THR A 566 13.60 15.02 18.20
C THR A 566 14.11 13.64 17.81
#